data_AF-A0A8D6U9K8-F1
#
_entry.id   AF-A0A8D6U9K8-F1
#
_cell.length_a   1.000
_cell.length_b   1.000
_cell.length_c   1.000
_cell.angle_alpha   90.00
_cell.angle_beta   90.00
_cell.angle_gamma   90.00
#
_symmetry.space_group_name_H-M   'P 1'
#
loop_
_entity.id
_entity.type
_entity.pdbx_description
1 polymer ?
#
loop_
_entity_poly.entity_id
_entity_poly.type
_entity_poly.pdbx_seq_one_letter_code
_entity_poly.pdbx_strand_id
1 'polypeptide(L)'
;MPDIVLLSKIYYRLDSFKRVMTELSVSADALKFRLQDLFRYRLKLDNQEISSAIYQYQTGQSKSVLSLFEELHTEIEDEYRAVEEDVLAKVLNRLRECYFVASTEFPELLENSFRKELEQEDDIDTWLEYDFGQSVGYAWRTDMLTAKQAKSRAKTILLLEKR
;
A
#
# COMPACT_ATOMS: atom_id res chain seq x y z
N MET A 1 -1.60 13.81 2.25
CA MET A 1 -2.44 12.88 3.03
C MET A 1 -3.12 11.92 2.06
N PRO A 2 -3.00 10.59 2.24
CA PRO A 2 -3.65 9.61 1.38
C PRO A 2 -5.19 9.69 1.45
N ASP A 3 -5.85 9.36 0.34
CA ASP A 3 -7.32 9.32 0.22
C ASP A 3 -7.94 8.39 1.28
N ILE A 4 -7.38 7.19 1.44
CA ILE A 4 -7.82 6.18 2.41
C ILE A 4 -7.80 6.68 3.86
N VAL A 5 -6.85 7.55 4.21
CA VAL A 5 -6.75 8.13 5.56
C VAL A 5 -7.89 9.10 5.83
N LEU A 6 -8.26 9.90 4.82
CA LEU A 6 -9.39 10.84 4.92
C LEU A 6 -10.72 10.08 4.96
N LEU A 7 -10.88 9.06 4.11
CA LEU A 7 -12.06 8.18 4.11
C LEU A 7 -12.24 7.53 5.49
N SER A 8 -11.19 6.90 6.03
CA SER A 8 -11.23 6.24 7.34
C SER A 8 -11.65 7.19 8.48
N LYS A 9 -11.07 8.39 8.53
CA LYS A 9 -11.36 9.35 9.61
C LYS A 9 -12.72 10.03 9.47
N ILE A 10 -13.08 10.45 8.25
CA ILE A 10 -14.27 11.27 8.03
C ILE A 10 -15.51 10.40 7.85
N TYR A 11 -15.46 9.40 6.97
CA TYR A 11 -16.63 8.62 6.61
C TYR A 11 -16.90 7.48 7.59
N TYR A 12 -15.89 6.68 7.92
CA TYR A 12 -16.07 5.53 8.82
C TYR A 12 -16.07 5.90 10.30
N ARG A 13 -15.16 6.78 10.73
CA ARG A 13 -15.08 7.22 12.13
C ARG A 13 -15.96 8.42 12.48
N LEU A 14 -16.52 9.10 11.47
CA LEU A 14 -17.37 10.29 11.63
C LEU A 14 -16.67 11.43 12.41
N ASP A 15 -15.34 11.57 12.26
CA ASP A 15 -14.59 12.58 12.98
C ASP A 15 -14.96 14.00 12.51
N SER A 16 -14.98 14.95 13.45
CA SER A 16 -15.20 16.37 13.14
C SER A 16 -13.99 17.00 12.43
N PHE A 17 -14.22 18.06 11.67
CA PHE A 17 -13.14 18.77 10.94
C PHE A 17 -11.96 19.13 11.85
N LYS A 18 -12.25 19.65 13.06
CA LYS A 18 -11.23 19.98 14.06
C LYS A 18 -10.44 18.75 14.53
N ARG A 19 -11.11 17.61 14.75
CA ARG A 19 -10.43 16.38 15.17
C ARG A 19 -9.51 15.86 14.07
N VAL A 20 -9.98 15.83 12.83
CA VAL A 20 -9.19 15.40 11.67
C VAL A 20 -7.96 16.29 11.48
N MET A 21 -8.12 17.62 11.55
CA MET A 21 -6.98 18.55 11.52
C MET A 21 -5.95 18.25 12.61
N THR A 22 -6.42 18.04 13.84
CA THR A 22 -5.55 17.85 15.02
C THR A 22 -4.80 16.53 14.90
N GLU A 23 -5.48 15.43 14.58
CA GLU A 23 -4.86 14.11 14.44
C GLU A 23 -3.88 14.04 13.26
N LEU A 24 -4.12 14.81 12.19
CA LEU A 24 -3.23 14.88 11.03
C LEU A 24 -2.16 15.97 11.16
N SER A 25 -2.19 16.77 12.22
CA SER A 25 -1.28 17.89 12.46
C SER A 25 -1.19 18.87 11.28
N VAL A 26 -2.35 19.24 10.70
CA VAL A 26 -2.46 20.15 9.55
C VAL A 26 -3.29 21.39 9.86
N SER A 27 -3.09 22.45 9.08
CA SER A 27 -3.93 23.66 9.15
C SER A 27 -5.33 23.43 8.57
N ALA A 28 -6.27 24.32 8.90
CA ALA A 28 -7.62 24.29 8.36
C ALA A 28 -7.63 24.42 6.83
N ASP A 29 -6.80 25.31 6.30
CA ASP A 29 -6.70 25.51 4.85
C ASP A 29 -6.09 24.29 4.16
N ALA A 30 -5.08 23.64 4.76
CA ALA A 30 -4.49 22.44 4.18
C ALA A 30 -5.51 21.29 4.10
N LEU A 31 -6.31 21.06 5.15
CA LEU A 31 -7.37 20.06 5.11
C LEU A 31 -8.47 20.43 4.11
N LYS A 32 -8.87 21.71 4.05
CA LYS A 32 -9.86 22.21 3.10
C LYS A 32 -9.42 21.98 1.65
N PHE A 33 -8.22 22.42 1.28
CA PHE A 33 -7.69 22.26 -0.08
C PHE A 33 -7.55 20.77 -0.43
N ARG A 34 -7.12 19.95 0.52
CA ARG A 34 -7.00 18.51 0.29
C ARG A 34 -8.34 17.84 -0.02
N LEU A 35 -9.40 18.23 0.69
CA LEU A 35 -10.77 17.74 0.43
C LEU A 35 -11.31 18.29 -0.90
N GLN A 36 -11.05 19.57 -1.21
CA GLN A 36 -11.44 20.14 -2.50
C GLN A 36 -10.79 19.38 -3.66
N ASP A 37 -9.50 19.11 -3.56
CA ASP A 37 -8.74 18.38 -4.58
C ASP A 37 -9.26 16.94 -4.75
N LEU A 38 -9.47 16.23 -3.64
CA LEU A 38 -10.08 14.89 -3.61
C LEU A 38 -11.40 14.86 -4.39
N PHE A 39 -12.36 15.69 -3.99
CA PHE A 39 -13.71 15.64 -4.54
C PHE A 39 -13.75 16.14 -5.99
N ARG A 40 -12.93 17.12 -6.36
CA ARG A 40 -12.85 17.61 -7.75
C ARG A 40 -12.27 16.56 -8.69
N TYR A 41 -11.30 15.79 -8.23
CA TYR A 41 -10.66 14.75 -9.04
C TYR A 41 -11.59 13.57 -9.27
N ARG A 42 -12.34 13.15 -8.24
CA ARG A 42 -13.17 11.94 -8.26
C ARG A 42 -14.60 12.17 -8.74
N LEU A 43 -15.19 13.34 -8.42
CA LEU A 43 -16.60 13.60 -8.64
C LEU A 43 -16.81 14.59 -9.80
N LYS A 44 -17.82 14.33 -10.63
CA LYS A 44 -18.26 15.24 -11.70
C LYS A 44 -19.24 16.30 -11.15
N LEU A 45 -18.89 16.91 -10.01
CA LEU A 45 -19.72 17.91 -9.33
C LEU A 45 -19.22 19.33 -9.58
N ASP A 46 -20.10 20.31 -9.37
CA ASP A 46 -19.70 21.71 -9.45
C ASP A 46 -18.81 22.13 -8.27
N ASN A 47 -17.88 23.04 -8.54
CA ASN A 47 -16.95 23.55 -7.53
C ASN A 47 -17.65 24.23 -6.35
N GLN A 48 -18.81 24.83 -6.57
CA GLN A 48 -19.61 25.47 -5.54
C GLN A 48 -20.25 24.44 -4.61
N GLU A 49 -20.72 23.31 -5.14
CA GLU A 49 -21.31 22.22 -4.35
C GLU A 49 -20.27 21.60 -3.41
N ILE A 50 -19.09 21.29 -3.96
CA ILE A 50 -17.94 20.77 -3.18
C ILE A 50 -17.55 21.78 -2.09
N SER A 51 -17.42 23.06 -2.44
CA SER A 51 -17.01 24.09 -1.49
C SER A 51 -18.05 24.29 -0.37
N SER A 52 -19.34 24.20 -0.71
CA SER A 52 -20.44 24.28 0.25
C SER A 52 -20.42 23.11 1.24
N ALA A 53 -20.26 21.87 0.75
CA ALA A 53 -20.18 20.68 1.60
C ALA A 53 -18.98 20.75 2.57
N ILE A 54 -17.83 21.22 2.10
CA ILE A 54 -16.64 21.40 2.95
C ILE A 54 -16.86 22.50 3.99
N TYR A 55 -17.47 23.62 3.61
CA TYR A 55 -17.79 24.70 4.56
C TYR A 55 -18.77 24.23 5.66
N GLN A 56 -19.78 23.45 5.29
CA GLN A 56 -20.70 22.82 6.24
C GLN A 56 -19.94 21.90 7.21
N TYR A 57 -19.02 21.08 6.70
CA TYR A 57 -18.19 20.23 7.54
C TYR A 57 -17.29 21.03 8.50
N GLN A 58 -16.68 22.13 8.03
CA GLN A 58 -15.90 23.06 8.86
C GLN A 58 -16.73 23.67 10.00
N THR A 59 -18.02 23.91 9.76
CA THR A 59 -18.96 24.48 10.75
C THR A 59 -19.67 23.40 11.59
N GLY A 60 -19.29 22.13 11.44
CA GLY A 60 -19.75 21.01 12.28
C GLY A 60 -20.90 20.20 11.68
N GLN A 61 -21.35 20.51 10.46
CA GLN A 61 -22.38 19.76 9.75
C GLN A 61 -21.75 18.76 8.79
N SER A 62 -21.67 17.49 9.19
CA SER A 62 -20.97 16.44 8.42
C SER A 62 -21.79 15.81 7.30
N LYS A 63 -23.13 15.96 7.29
CA LYS A 63 -24.01 15.21 6.38
C LYS A 63 -23.59 15.30 4.90
N SER A 64 -23.29 16.51 4.43
CA SER A 64 -22.95 16.72 3.02
C SER A 64 -21.59 16.14 2.66
N VAL A 65 -20.57 16.28 3.51
CA VAL A 65 -19.26 15.67 3.24
C VAL A 65 -19.32 14.14 3.29
N LEU A 66 -20.15 13.58 4.18
CA LEU A 66 -20.38 12.13 4.25
C LEU A 66 -21.06 11.61 2.98
N SER A 67 -22.03 12.34 2.43
CA SER A 67 -22.65 12.00 1.15
C SER A 67 -21.64 12.00 0.00
N LEU A 68 -20.70 12.96 -0.02
CA LEU A 68 -19.65 12.96 -1.03
C LEU A 68 -18.73 11.75 -0.90
N PHE A 69 -18.38 11.35 0.33
CA PHE A 69 -17.59 10.14 0.56
C PHE A 69 -18.36 8.86 0.23
N GLU A 70 -19.67 8.81 0.47
CA GLU A 70 -20.53 7.68 0.08
C GLU A 70 -20.42 7.37 -1.43
N GLU A 71 -20.32 8.40 -2.27
CA GLU A 71 -20.24 8.21 -3.72
C GLU A 71 -18.90 7.61 -4.19
N LEU A 72 -17.83 7.75 -3.40
CA LEU A 72 -16.47 7.44 -3.82
C LEU A 72 -15.72 6.44 -2.91
N HIS A 73 -16.33 5.98 -1.82
CA HIS A 73 -15.64 5.14 -0.83
C HIS A 73 -15.13 3.83 -1.47
N THR A 74 -15.93 3.21 -2.33
CA THR A 74 -15.57 1.96 -3.03
C THR A 74 -14.34 2.15 -3.91
N GLU A 75 -14.27 3.24 -4.67
CA GLU A 75 -13.12 3.52 -5.56
C GLU A 75 -11.83 3.72 -4.74
N ILE A 76 -11.89 4.50 -3.64
CA ILE A 76 -10.72 4.67 -2.76
C ILE A 76 -10.30 3.34 -2.13
N GLU A 77 -11.25 2.52 -1.71
CA GLU A 77 -10.97 1.21 -1.10
C GLU A 77 -10.35 0.24 -2.09
N ASP A 78 -10.87 0.17 -3.30
CA ASP A 78 -10.37 -0.71 -4.35
C ASP A 78 -8.97 -0.29 -4.80
N GLU A 79 -8.71 1.03 -4.93
CA GLU A 79 -7.35 1.51 -5.19
C GLU A 79 -6.38 1.19 -4.06
N TYR A 80 -6.81 1.37 -2.80
CA TYR A 80 -5.97 1.04 -1.66
C TYR A 80 -5.69 -0.47 -1.60
N ARG A 81 -6.70 -1.32 -1.82
CA ARG A 81 -6.54 -2.78 -1.90
C ARG A 81 -5.65 -3.16 -3.06
N ALA A 82 -5.79 -2.58 -4.24
CA ALA A 82 -4.93 -2.89 -5.38
C ALA A 82 -3.45 -2.58 -5.09
N VAL A 83 -3.16 -1.46 -4.40
CA VAL A 83 -1.79 -1.12 -3.98
C VAL A 83 -1.31 -2.00 -2.82
N GLU A 84 -2.19 -2.37 -1.89
CA GLU A 84 -1.87 -3.31 -0.80
C GLU A 84 -1.68 -4.74 -1.33
N GLU A 85 -2.38 -5.13 -2.39
CA GLU A 85 -2.31 -6.45 -3.03
C GLU A 85 -1.23 -6.52 -4.11
N ASP A 86 -0.57 -5.41 -4.46
CA ASP A 86 0.61 -5.42 -5.33
C ASP A 86 1.82 -5.99 -4.58
N VAL A 87 1.80 -7.32 -4.43
CA VAL A 87 2.88 -8.11 -3.84
C VAL A 87 4.20 -7.88 -4.60
N LEU A 88 4.14 -7.71 -5.92
CA LEU A 88 5.31 -7.46 -6.75
C LEU A 88 6.03 -6.17 -6.30
N ALA A 89 5.30 -5.05 -6.22
CA ALA A 89 5.86 -3.78 -5.76
C ALA A 89 6.40 -3.86 -4.33
N LYS A 90 5.72 -4.60 -3.44
CA LYS A 90 6.20 -4.84 -2.06
C LYS A 90 7.52 -5.60 -2.04
N VAL A 91 7.64 -6.68 -2.81
CA VAL A 91 8.87 -7.46 -2.94
C VAL A 91 10.00 -6.61 -3.49
N LEU A 92 9.76 -5.84 -4.55
CA LEU A 92 10.76 -4.96 -5.16
C LEU A 92 11.25 -3.89 -4.18
N ASN A 93 10.35 -3.25 -3.44
CA ASN A 93 10.74 -2.28 -2.41
C ASN A 93 11.57 -2.95 -1.30
N ARG A 94 11.20 -4.16 -0.87
CA ARG A 94 11.97 -4.89 0.13
C ARG A 94 13.36 -5.27 -0.38
N LEU A 95 13.48 -5.67 -1.64
CA LEU A 95 14.74 -5.96 -2.31
C LEU A 95 15.65 -4.72 -2.40
N ARG A 96 15.09 -3.52 -2.56
CA ARG A 96 15.86 -2.27 -2.52
C ARG A 96 16.49 -2.01 -1.15
N GLU A 97 15.82 -2.40 -0.08
CA GLU A 97 16.30 -2.21 1.29
C GLU A 97 17.28 -3.28 1.76
N CYS A 98 16.97 -4.56 1.49
CA CYS A 98 17.62 -5.70 2.13
C CYS A 98 18.37 -6.62 1.15
N TYR A 99 18.25 -6.36 -0.16
CA TYR A 99 18.91 -7.07 -1.27
C TYR A 99 18.58 -8.56 -1.42
N PHE A 100 17.78 -9.12 -0.52
CA PHE A 100 17.36 -10.51 -0.49
C PHE A 100 15.99 -10.60 0.18
N VAL A 101 15.10 -11.40 -0.39
CA VAL A 101 13.81 -11.76 0.20
C VAL A 101 13.55 -13.26 0.01
N ALA A 102 12.77 -13.86 0.91
CA ALA A 102 12.41 -15.27 0.85
C ALA A 102 10.93 -15.48 1.11
N SER A 103 10.44 -16.69 0.80
CA SER A 103 9.04 -17.08 0.94
C SER A 103 8.52 -17.13 2.37
N THR A 104 9.41 -16.99 3.35
CA THR A 104 9.06 -16.75 4.75
C THR A 104 8.47 -15.36 4.98
N GLU A 105 8.85 -14.38 4.15
CA GLU A 105 8.29 -13.02 4.16
C GLU A 105 7.22 -12.85 3.06
N PHE A 106 7.42 -13.45 1.88
CA PHE A 106 6.52 -13.33 0.73
C PHE A 106 6.21 -14.71 0.13
N PRO A 107 5.16 -15.41 0.60
CA PRO A 107 4.82 -16.77 0.16
C PRO A 107 4.68 -16.94 -1.36
N GLU A 108 4.34 -15.88 -2.07
CA GLU A 108 4.20 -15.80 -3.53
C GLU A 108 5.51 -16.17 -4.25
N LEU A 109 6.66 -16.04 -3.61
CA LEU A 109 7.96 -16.51 -4.13
C LEU A 109 8.01 -18.03 -4.33
N LEU A 110 7.10 -18.81 -3.73
CA LEU A 110 6.98 -20.24 -4.03
C LEU A 110 6.41 -20.47 -5.43
N GLU A 111 5.59 -19.55 -5.93
CA GLU A 111 4.98 -19.64 -7.25
C GLU A 111 5.99 -19.33 -8.36
N ASN A 112 5.99 -20.16 -9.40
CA ASN A 112 6.91 -19.99 -10.52
C ASN A 112 6.52 -18.82 -11.45
N SER A 113 5.22 -18.55 -11.58
CA SER A 113 4.69 -17.41 -12.34
C SER A 113 5.19 -16.09 -11.76
N PHE A 114 5.03 -15.91 -10.45
CA PHE A 114 5.45 -14.70 -9.74
C PHE A 114 6.96 -14.48 -9.81
N ARG A 115 7.75 -15.54 -9.64
CA ARG A 115 9.22 -15.48 -9.80
C ARG A 115 9.66 -15.04 -11.20
N LYS A 116 9.01 -15.56 -12.25
CA LYS A 116 9.30 -15.15 -13.64
C LYS A 116 8.95 -13.69 -13.93
N GLU A 117 7.92 -13.18 -13.25
CA GLU A 117 7.53 -11.77 -13.32
C GLU A 117 8.60 -10.88 -12.66
N LEU A 118 9.10 -11.28 -11.49
CA LEU A 118 10.22 -10.59 -10.82
C LEU A 118 11.51 -10.58 -11.65
N GLU A 119 11.81 -11.65 -12.39
CA GLU A 119 12.98 -11.72 -13.27
C GLU A 119 12.88 -10.80 -14.51
N GLN A 120 11.73 -10.14 -14.74
CA GLN A 120 11.63 -9.10 -15.78
C GLN A 120 12.23 -7.77 -15.32
N GLU A 121 12.47 -7.59 -14.02
CA GLU A 121 13.05 -6.38 -13.45
C GLU A 121 14.59 -6.44 -13.49
N ASP A 122 15.21 -5.28 -13.67
CA ASP A 122 16.66 -5.19 -13.77
C ASP A 122 17.36 -5.62 -12.47
N ASP A 123 18.49 -6.31 -12.62
CA ASP A 123 19.36 -6.77 -11.53
C ASP A 123 18.68 -7.67 -10.49
N ILE A 124 17.62 -8.42 -10.86
CA ILE A 124 16.94 -9.35 -9.96
C ILE A 124 16.98 -10.77 -10.53
N ASP A 125 17.45 -11.71 -9.72
CA ASP A 125 17.34 -13.14 -9.99
C ASP A 125 16.48 -13.80 -8.91
N THR A 126 15.84 -14.90 -9.28
CA THR A 126 15.05 -15.71 -8.36
C THR A 126 15.44 -17.17 -8.40
N TRP A 127 15.13 -17.90 -7.33
CA TRP A 127 15.33 -19.35 -7.29
C TRP A 127 14.41 -20.02 -6.27
N LEU A 128 14.31 -21.35 -6.36
CA LEU A 128 13.62 -22.21 -5.39
C LEU A 128 14.61 -23.25 -4.88
N GLU A 129 14.88 -23.25 -3.58
CA GLU A 129 15.64 -24.32 -2.94
C GLU A 129 14.67 -25.26 -2.22
N TYR A 130 14.87 -26.58 -2.40
CA TYR A 130 14.08 -27.62 -1.76
C TYR A 130 15.00 -28.50 -0.92
N ASP A 131 14.58 -28.82 0.30
CA ASP A 131 15.28 -29.74 1.18
C ASP A 131 14.32 -30.51 2.09
N PHE A 132 14.37 -31.85 2.05
CA PHE A 132 13.59 -32.78 2.89
C PHE A 132 12.10 -32.41 3.12
N GLY A 133 11.36 -32.06 2.07
CA GLY A 133 9.92 -31.78 2.17
C GLY A 133 9.56 -30.31 2.40
N GLN A 134 10.54 -29.43 2.56
CA GLN A 134 10.35 -27.98 2.64
C GLN A 134 10.93 -27.29 1.40
N SER A 135 10.27 -26.23 0.96
CA SER A 135 10.69 -25.39 -0.15
C SER A 135 10.82 -23.95 0.32
N VAL A 136 11.88 -23.26 -0.08
CA VAL A 136 12.02 -21.81 0.09
C VAL A 136 12.24 -21.17 -1.27
N GLY A 137 11.27 -20.36 -1.69
CA GLY A 137 11.41 -19.47 -2.84
C GLY A 137 12.12 -18.21 -2.39
N TYR A 138 13.03 -17.68 -3.20
CA TYR A 138 13.76 -16.46 -2.85
C TYR A 138 14.12 -15.64 -4.08
N ALA A 139 14.26 -14.34 -3.87
CA ALA A 139 14.74 -13.38 -4.86
C ALA A 139 15.89 -12.58 -4.26
N TRP A 140 16.84 -12.16 -5.09
CA TRP A 140 17.95 -11.32 -4.65
C TRP A 140 18.37 -10.35 -5.74
N ARG A 141 19.01 -9.27 -5.31
CA ARG A 141 19.63 -8.31 -6.21
C ARG A 141 20.99 -8.80 -6.67
N THR A 142 21.18 -9.00 -7.97
CA THR A 142 22.38 -9.59 -8.58
C THR A 142 23.57 -8.63 -8.58
N ASP A 143 23.32 -7.32 -8.55
CA ASP A 143 24.34 -6.28 -8.39
C ASP A 143 24.90 -6.21 -6.95
N MET A 144 24.16 -6.71 -5.96
CA MET A 144 24.52 -6.66 -4.54
C MET A 144 24.94 -8.02 -3.96
N LEU A 145 24.38 -9.12 -4.45
CA LEU A 145 24.62 -10.47 -3.95
C LEU A 145 24.91 -11.45 -5.09
N THR A 146 25.92 -12.29 -4.90
CA THR A 146 26.15 -13.42 -5.79
C THR A 146 25.11 -14.51 -5.56
N ALA A 147 24.79 -15.29 -6.59
CA ALA A 147 23.90 -16.45 -6.49
C ALA A 147 24.33 -17.43 -5.38
N LYS A 148 25.64 -17.59 -5.15
CA LYS A 148 26.17 -18.44 -4.07
C LYS A 148 25.82 -17.89 -2.68
N GLN A 149 25.88 -16.57 -2.47
CA GLN A 149 25.49 -15.94 -1.21
C GLN A 149 23.98 -16.03 -0.97
N ALA A 150 23.18 -15.76 -2.00
CA ALA A 150 21.72 -15.88 -1.93
C ALA A 150 21.30 -17.32 -1.59
N LYS A 151 21.87 -18.31 -2.30
CA LYS A 151 21.63 -19.73 -2.01
C LYS A 151 22.05 -20.13 -0.60
N SER A 152 23.18 -19.62 -0.11
CA SER A 152 23.60 -19.88 1.27
C SER A 152 22.58 -19.37 2.29
N ARG A 153 22.01 -18.18 2.08
CA ARG A 153 20.96 -17.63 2.95
C ARG A 153 19.69 -18.48 2.92
N ALA A 154 19.23 -18.86 1.73
CA ALA A 154 18.04 -19.72 1.58
C ALA A 154 18.21 -21.08 2.30
N LYS A 155 19.40 -21.68 2.22
CA LYS A 155 19.70 -22.92 2.97
C LYS A 155 19.70 -22.72 4.48
N THR A 156 20.18 -21.57 4.97
CA THR A 156 20.10 -21.26 6.39
C THR A 156 18.65 -21.17 6.87
N ILE A 157 17.75 -20.58 6.07
CA ILE A 157 16.31 -20.52 6.38
C ILE A 157 15.74 -21.94 6.51
N LEU A 158 15.96 -22.80 5.51
CA LEU A 158 15.52 -24.21 5.54
C LEU A 158 16.06 -24.99 6.74
N LEU A 159 17.26 -24.68 7.23
CA LEU A 159 17.83 -25.33 8.42
C LEU A 159 17.19 -24.86 9.74
N LEU A 160 16.75 -23.61 9.79
CA LEU A 160 16.12 -23.02 10.98
C LEU A 160 14.66 -23.48 11.14
N GLU A 161 13.94 -23.73 10.04
CA GLU A 161 12.57 -24.23 10.06
C GLU A 161 12.42 -25.71 10.43
N LYS A 162 13.53 -26.45 10.52
CA LYS A 162 13.55 -27.86 10.95
C LYS A 162 13.59 -28.06 12.47
N ARG A 163 13.77 -26.99 13.25
CA ARG A 163 13.86 -27.03 14.71
C ARG A 163 12.52 -26.78 15.37
#